data_AF-A0A835X477-F1
#
_entry.id   AF-A0A835X477-F1
#
_cell.length_a   1.000
_cell.length_b   1.000
_cell.length_c   1.000
_cell.angle_alpha   90.00
_cell.angle_beta   90.00
_cell.angle_gamma   90.00
#
_symmetry.space_group_name_H-M   'P 1'
#
loop_
_entity.id
_entity.type
_entity.pdbx_description
1 polymer ?
#
loop_
_entity_poly.entity_id
_entity_poly.type
_entity_poly.pdbx_seq_one_letter_code
_entity_poly.pdbx_strand_id
1 'polypeptide(L)'
;MNRHKSCQILGVSQESSFDDIKYAYRKLALQLHPDKNISEAAEEKFKLVTEAYHFLKSDQRRQNSKQKEDFAFRSRTKSAESTKNENQPQKDWSRFTKDAEEAYQGFSKQYETKFWETYEPSPSQAARVQQMQDEVEETNDDIDVNVEVDPSLCIGCCSCETIAPTVFAVDKTTRMNPKSHVINKDGATSERILDAAQTCPTKAISVEDIKLRRRLYPYK
;
A
#
# COMPACT_ATOMS: atom_id res chain seq x y z
N MET A 1 17.57 -16.77 -6.41
CA MET A 1 17.92 -15.57 -5.61
C MET A 1 19.16 -15.87 -4.77
N ASN A 2 20.09 -14.92 -4.59
CA ASN A 2 21.28 -15.09 -3.73
C ASN A 2 21.13 -14.26 -2.44
N ARG A 3 21.86 -14.61 -1.35
CA ARG A 3 21.82 -13.87 -0.06
C ARG A 3 22.15 -12.40 -0.25
N HIS A 4 23.23 -12.09 -0.97
CA HIS A 4 23.64 -10.71 -1.25
C HIS A 4 22.54 -9.89 -1.94
N LYS A 5 21.96 -10.43 -3.02
CA LYS A 5 20.86 -9.78 -3.76
C LYS A 5 19.63 -9.58 -2.87
N SER A 6 19.33 -10.53 -1.98
CA SER A 6 18.20 -10.44 -1.06
C SER A 6 18.41 -9.35 0.00
N CYS A 7 19.62 -9.25 0.58
CA CYS A 7 20.00 -8.18 1.49
C CYS A 7 19.93 -6.80 0.81
N GLN A 8 20.39 -6.70 -0.44
CA GLN A 8 20.33 -5.48 -1.23
C GLN A 8 18.90 -5.03 -1.52
N ILE A 9 18.00 -5.97 -1.88
CA ILE A 9 16.58 -5.68 -2.11
C ILE A 9 15.90 -5.15 -0.83
N LEU A 10 16.27 -5.68 0.34
CA LEU A 10 15.74 -5.22 1.63
C LEU A 10 16.45 -3.98 2.18
N GLY A 11 17.54 -3.52 1.55
CA GLY A 11 18.32 -2.37 2.03
C GLY A 11 19.08 -2.65 3.33
N VAL A 12 19.46 -3.91 3.59
CA VAL A 12 20.17 -4.32 4.80
C VAL A 12 21.59 -4.81 4.46
N SER A 13 22.50 -4.69 5.42
CA SER A 13 23.86 -5.26 5.30
C SER A 13 23.82 -6.79 5.21
N GLN A 14 24.86 -7.40 4.65
CA GLN A 14 24.99 -8.86 4.59
C GLN A 14 25.13 -9.50 5.98
N GLU A 15 25.67 -8.74 6.94
CA GLU A 15 25.92 -9.15 8.33
C GLU A 15 24.78 -8.77 9.28
N SER A 16 23.66 -8.23 8.76
CA SER A 16 22.54 -7.80 9.58
C SER A 16 21.90 -8.97 10.33
N SER A 17 21.40 -8.70 11.54
CA SER A 17 20.66 -9.69 12.31
C SER A 17 19.37 -10.06 11.60
N PHE A 18 18.82 -11.22 11.93
CA PHE A 18 17.49 -11.60 11.45
C PHE A 18 16.40 -10.63 11.90
N ASP A 19 16.57 -10.01 13.07
CA ASP A 19 15.65 -8.99 13.56
C ASP A 19 15.68 -7.73 12.68
N ASP A 20 16.86 -7.32 12.20
CA ASP A 20 17.02 -6.19 11.27
C ASP A 20 16.40 -6.51 9.91
N ILE A 21 16.59 -7.74 9.41
CA ILE A 21 15.97 -8.23 8.18
C ILE A 21 14.44 -8.19 8.31
N LYS A 22 13.90 -8.61 9.45
CA LYS A 22 12.46 -8.59 9.73
C LYS A 22 11.92 -7.18 9.84
N TYR A 23 12.68 -6.26 10.45
CA TYR A 23 12.33 -4.84 10.55
C TYR A 23 12.29 -4.17 9.17
N ALA A 24 13.33 -4.37 8.35
CA ALA A 24 13.42 -3.81 7.01
C ALA A 24 12.29 -4.33 6.09
N TYR A 25 11.98 -5.63 6.18
CA TYR A 25 10.84 -6.21 5.47
C TYR A 25 9.52 -5.54 5.85
N ARG A 26 9.25 -5.37 7.15
CA ARG A 26 8.02 -4.71 7.63
C ARG A 26 7.90 -3.28 7.12
N LYS A 27 9.00 -2.52 7.16
CA LYS A 27 9.06 -1.15 6.66
C LYS A 27 8.72 -1.08 5.16
N LEU A 28 9.36 -1.92 4.35
CA LEU A 28 9.14 -1.95 2.90
C LEU A 28 7.75 -2.47 2.53
N ALA A 29 7.22 -3.45 3.26
CA ALA A 29 5.88 -3.99 3.04
C ALA A 29 4.78 -2.94 3.27
N LEU A 30 4.94 -2.10 4.30
CA LEU A 30 4.01 -0.99 4.56
C LEU A 30 4.11 0.13 3.53
N GLN A 31 5.34 0.41 3.06
CA GLN A 31 5.57 1.41 2.02
C GLN A 31 5.05 0.97 0.66
N LEU A 32 5.16 -0.32 0.32
CA LEU A 32 4.79 -0.84 -1.00
C LEU A 32 3.43 -1.56 -0.99
N HIS A 33 2.61 -1.34 0.04
CA HIS A 33 1.34 -2.02 0.18
C HIS A 33 0.39 -1.66 -0.99
N PRO A 34 -0.24 -2.64 -1.66
CA PRO A 34 -1.07 -2.39 -2.84
C PRO A 34 -2.30 -1.52 -2.55
N ASP A 35 -2.77 -1.50 -1.30
CA ASP A 35 -3.86 -0.62 -0.84
C ASP A 35 -3.46 0.88 -0.83
N LYS A 36 -2.17 1.18 -0.61
CA LYS A 36 -1.64 2.56 -0.57
C LYS A 36 -1.00 2.98 -1.89
N ASN A 37 -0.53 2.02 -2.69
CA ASN A 37 0.19 2.28 -3.93
C ASN A 37 -0.35 1.40 -5.06
N ILE A 38 -1.13 2.01 -5.96
CA ILE A 38 -1.84 1.34 -7.06
C ILE A 38 -0.96 1.16 -8.32
N SER A 39 0.31 1.57 -8.26
CA SER A 39 1.22 1.45 -9.43
C SER A 39 1.75 0.02 -9.61
N GLU A 40 1.82 -0.45 -10.87
CA GLU A 40 2.41 -1.74 -11.22
C GLU A 40 3.86 -1.88 -10.71
N ALA A 41 4.61 -0.77 -10.70
CA ALA A 41 5.97 -0.71 -10.17
C ALA A 41 6.04 -0.98 -8.65
N ALA A 42 5.02 -0.60 -7.88
CA ALA A 42 4.96 -0.89 -6.44
C ALA A 42 4.66 -2.38 -6.20
N GLU A 43 3.77 -2.97 -6.99
CA GLU A 43 3.44 -4.39 -6.93
C GLU A 43 4.66 -5.28 -7.26
N GLU A 44 5.39 -4.96 -8.32
CA GLU A 44 6.61 -5.67 -8.69
C GLU A 44 7.68 -5.59 -7.58
N LYS A 45 7.88 -4.40 -7.01
CA LYS A 45 8.82 -4.21 -5.89
C LYS A 45 8.38 -4.98 -4.64
N PHE A 46 7.08 -4.99 -4.33
CA PHE A 46 6.54 -5.74 -3.21
C PHE A 46 6.78 -7.25 -3.35
N LYS A 47 6.59 -7.80 -4.56
CA LYS A 47 6.91 -9.20 -4.87
C LYS A 47 8.40 -9.50 -4.64
N LEU A 48 9.28 -8.63 -5.11
CA LEU A 48 10.74 -8.78 -4.94
C LEU A 48 11.16 -8.74 -3.46
N VAL A 49 10.60 -7.80 -2.68
CA VAL A 49 10.84 -7.66 -1.23
C VAL A 49 10.39 -8.91 -0.48
N THR A 50 9.23 -9.44 -0.85
CA THR A 50 8.67 -10.66 -0.26
C THR A 50 9.54 -11.87 -0.58
N GLU A 51 9.96 -12.04 -1.84
CA GLU A 51 10.85 -13.13 -2.26
C GLU A 51 12.21 -13.07 -1.52
N ALA A 52 12.79 -11.88 -1.38
CA ALA A 52 14.04 -11.66 -0.67
C ALA A 52 13.94 -12.07 0.82
N TYR A 53 12.86 -11.70 1.50
CA TYR A 53 12.64 -12.07 2.90
C TYR A 53 12.46 -13.58 3.08
N HIS A 54 11.67 -14.24 2.21
CA HIS A 54 11.49 -15.69 2.27
C HIS A 54 12.81 -16.45 2.06
N PHE A 55 13.65 -15.98 1.13
CA PHE A 55 14.97 -16.55 0.91
C PHE A 55 15.83 -16.46 2.18
N LEU A 56 15.95 -15.26 2.79
CA LEU A 56 16.76 -15.05 4.00
C LEU A 56 16.23 -15.82 5.22
N LYS A 57 14.91 -15.94 5.37
CA LYS A 57 14.29 -16.77 6.41
C LYS A 57 14.62 -18.25 6.23
N SER A 58 14.60 -18.74 4.99
CA SER A 58 14.97 -20.12 4.69
C SER A 58 16.45 -20.40 4.93
N ASP A 59 17.31 -19.42 4.61
CA ASP A 59 18.75 -19.47 4.84
C ASP A 59 19.07 -19.52 6.34
N GLN A 60 18.46 -18.65 7.14
CA GLN A 60 18.59 -18.67 8.59
C GLN A 60 18.11 -20.00 9.19
N ARG A 61 16.99 -20.55 8.72
CA ARG A 61 16.51 -21.85 9.19
C ARG A 61 17.50 -22.99 8.89
N ARG A 62 18.16 -22.94 7.73
CA ARG A 62 19.23 -23.90 7.36
C ARG A 62 20.48 -23.73 8.22
N GLN A 63 20.86 -22.50 8.57
CA GLN A 63 21.98 -22.26 9.49
C GLN A 63 21.67 -22.82 10.88
N ASN A 64 20.46 -22.56 11.40
CA ASN A 64 20.02 -23.07 12.70
C ASN A 64 19.88 -24.60 12.72
N SER A 65 19.45 -25.23 11.61
CA SER A 65 19.37 -26.69 11.54
C SER A 65 20.75 -27.34 11.53
N LYS A 66 21.73 -26.77 10.81
CA LYS A 66 23.14 -27.24 10.85
C LYS A 66 23.72 -27.14 12.26
N GLN A 67 23.52 -26.00 12.94
CA GLN A 67 23.95 -25.85 14.33
C GLN A 67 23.33 -26.89 15.27
N LYS A 68 22.06 -27.26 15.05
CA LYS A 68 21.38 -28.31 15.84
C LYS A 68 21.89 -29.71 15.50
N GLU A 69 22.26 -29.99 14.26
CA GLU A 69 22.88 -31.26 13.86
C GLU A 69 24.29 -31.41 14.45
N ASP A 70 25.08 -30.34 14.49
CA ASP A 70 26.39 -30.30 15.16
C ASP A 70 26.27 -30.50 16.69
N PHE A 71 25.20 -29.98 17.30
CA PHE A 71 24.90 -30.21 18.72
C PHE A 71 24.34 -31.63 18.99
N ALA A 72 23.48 -32.14 18.10
CA ALA A 72 22.90 -33.48 18.19
C ALA A 72 23.93 -34.59 17.92
N PHE A 73 25.01 -34.31 17.21
CA PHE A 73 26.14 -35.23 17.05
C PHE A 73 26.93 -35.42 18.36
N ARG A 74 26.94 -34.44 19.27
CA ARG A 74 27.52 -34.59 20.62
C ARG A 74 26.58 -35.27 21.62
N SER A 75 25.31 -35.42 21.29
CA SER A 75 24.31 -36.00 22.18
C SER A 75 23.29 -36.84 21.41
N ARG A 76 23.71 -37.99 20.87
CA ARG A 76 22.76 -39.08 20.63
C ARG A 76 23.37 -40.46 20.76
N THR A 77 23.31 -40.96 22.00
CA THR A 77 22.70 -42.27 22.20
C THR A 77 21.17 -42.13 22.13
N LYS A 78 20.56 -42.90 21.22
CA LYS A 78 19.17 -43.40 21.19
C LYS A 78 18.04 -42.54 20.57
N SER A 79 17.57 -43.06 19.43
CA SER A 79 16.17 -43.38 19.04
C SER A 79 15.28 -42.32 18.35
N ALA A 80 15.07 -42.52 17.04
CA ALA A 80 13.81 -42.90 16.32
C ALA A 80 12.52 -42.07 16.59
N GLU A 81 11.60 -41.73 15.67
CA GLU A 81 11.29 -42.05 14.26
C GLU A 81 10.07 -41.18 13.81
N SER A 82 9.82 -41.07 12.48
CA SER A 82 8.50 -40.86 11.82
C SER A 82 7.83 -39.46 11.77
N THR A 83 7.17 -38.99 10.70
CA THR A 83 6.97 -39.44 9.30
C THR A 83 6.38 -38.27 8.47
N LYS A 84 6.53 -38.35 7.14
CA LYS A 84 6.06 -37.38 6.12
C LYS A 84 4.54 -37.45 5.88
N ASN A 85 3.95 -36.37 5.34
CA ASN A 85 2.93 -36.52 4.28
C ASN A 85 2.89 -35.33 3.31
N GLU A 86 2.63 -35.65 2.05
CA GLU A 86 2.65 -34.83 0.84
C GLU A 86 1.21 -34.63 0.34
N ASN A 87 0.86 -33.41 -0.08
CA ASN A 87 0.00 -33.16 -1.26
C ASN A 87 -0.31 -31.66 -1.45
N GLN A 88 -0.31 -31.24 -2.71
CA GLN A 88 -0.71 -29.94 -3.27
C GLN A 88 -1.63 -30.28 -4.46
N PRO A 89 -2.75 -29.56 -4.76
CA PRO A 89 -2.70 -28.13 -5.12
C PRO A 89 -3.98 -27.27 -4.96
N GLN A 90 -3.85 -26.02 -4.49
CA GLN A 90 -4.47 -24.82 -5.09
C GLN A 90 -3.87 -23.56 -4.43
N LYS A 91 -3.65 -22.50 -5.22
CA LYS A 91 -3.04 -21.23 -4.77
C LYS A 91 -3.95 -20.51 -3.78
N ASP A 92 -3.78 -20.82 -2.50
CA ASP A 92 -4.32 -20.06 -1.39
C ASP A 92 -3.15 -19.39 -0.65
N TRP A 93 -2.98 -18.09 -0.88
CA TRP A 93 -1.93 -17.28 -0.25
C TRP A 93 -2.14 -17.16 1.27
N SER A 94 -3.36 -17.44 1.75
CA SER A 94 -3.75 -17.44 3.16
C SER A 94 -3.01 -18.49 4.00
N ARG A 95 -2.47 -19.54 3.38
CA ARG A 95 -1.70 -20.59 4.08
C ARG A 95 -0.29 -20.12 4.50
N PHE A 96 0.28 -19.17 3.77
CA PHE A 96 1.60 -18.61 4.09
C PHE A 96 1.51 -17.44 5.07
N THR A 97 0.32 -16.84 5.23
CA THR A 97 0.07 -15.74 6.16
C THR A 97 -0.66 -16.16 7.44
N LYS A 98 -1.39 -17.28 7.50
CA LYS A 98 -2.16 -17.67 8.71
C LYS A 98 -1.36 -17.72 10.02
N ASP A 99 -0.20 -18.36 10.04
CA ASP A 99 0.68 -18.39 11.22
C ASP A 99 1.30 -17.01 11.51
N ALA A 100 1.42 -16.15 10.49
CA ALA A 100 1.88 -14.77 10.65
C ALA A 100 0.76 -13.85 11.14
N GLU A 101 -0.49 -14.14 10.78
CA GLU A 101 -1.74 -13.38 10.99
C GLU A 101 -2.34 -13.66 12.38
N GLU A 102 -2.33 -14.92 12.85
CA GLU A 102 -2.67 -15.30 14.24
C GLU A 102 -1.65 -14.74 15.25
N ALA A 103 -0.37 -14.69 14.88
CA ALA A 103 0.66 -14.01 15.68
C ALA A 103 0.61 -12.47 15.54
N TYR A 104 -0.14 -11.93 14.57
CA TYR A 104 -0.21 -10.49 14.26
C TYR A 104 -1.32 -9.75 15.00
N GLN A 105 -2.47 -10.38 15.28
CA GLN A 105 -3.65 -9.65 15.77
C GLN A 105 -3.44 -8.92 17.11
N GLY A 106 -2.61 -9.47 18.01
CA GLY A 106 -2.27 -8.82 19.29
C GLY A 106 -0.99 -7.98 19.24
N PHE A 107 0.02 -8.43 18.49
CA PHE A 107 1.35 -7.81 18.46
C PHE A 107 1.43 -6.60 17.50
N SER A 108 0.68 -6.60 16.40
CA SER A 108 0.74 -5.53 15.40
C SER A 108 0.23 -4.20 15.92
N LYS A 109 -0.86 -4.16 16.72
CA LYS A 109 -1.42 -2.88 17.20
C LYS A 109 -0.47 -2.12 18.13
N GLN A 110 0.24 -2.81 19.02
CA GLN A 110 1.24 -2.19 19.90
C GLN A 110 2.53 -1.83 19.17
N TYR A 111 2.91 -2.58 18.13
CA TYR A 111 4.11 -2.28 17.35
C TYR A 111 3.86 -1.19 16.30
N GLU A 112 2.70 -1.14 15.65
CA GLU A 112 2.30 -0.08 14.72
C GLU A 112 2.22 1.27 15.43
N THR A 113 1.61 1.34 16.61
CA THR A 113 1.53 2.58 17.40
C THR A 113 2.92 3.09 17.79
N LYS A 114 3.76 2.23 18.39
CA LYS A 114 5.16 2.60 18.71
C LYS A 114 6.00 2.93 17.48
N PHE A 115 5.76 2.24 16.37
CA PHE A 115 6.46 2.48 15.11
C PHE A 115 6.08 3.84 14.53
N TRP A 116 4.80 4.21 14.50
CA TRP A 116 4.36 5.55 14.08
C TRP A 116 4.81 6.65 15.05
N GLU A 117 4.84 6.40 16.36
CA GLU A 117 5.41 7.33 17.37
C GLU A 117 6.92 7.57 17.20
N THR A 118 7.67 6.58 16.68
CA THR A 118 9.13 6.69 16.50
C THR A 118 9.51 7.13 15.07
N TYR A 119 8.59 6.97 14.11
CA TYR A 119 8.80 7.30 12.70
C TYR A 119 8.26 8.68 12.31
N GLU A 120 7.50 9.34 13.19
CA GLU A 120 7.27 10.78 13.07
C GLU A 120 8.64 11.49 13.17
N PRO A 121 9.05 12.24 12.15
CA PRO A 121 10.30 12.96 12.22
C PRO A 121 10.26 13.92 13.42
N SER A 122 11.35 13.99 14.18
CA SER A 122 11.53 15.03 15.20
C SER A 122 11.14 16.39 14.60
N PRO A 123 10.51 17.31 15.35
CA PRO A 123 10.04 18.60 14.80
C PRO A 123 11.11 19.37 14.02
N SER A 124 12.40 19.12 14.27
CA SER A 124 13.52 19.69 13.49
C SER A 124 13.77 19.04 12.11
N GLN A 125 13.43 17.76 11.94
CA GLN A 125 13.50 17.03 10.66
C GLN A 125 12.20 17.15 9.87
N ALA A 126 11.06 17.24 10.55
CA ALA A 126 9.77 17.55 9.95
C ALA A 126 9.82 18.91 9.23
N ALA A 127 10.39 19.93 9.89
CA ALA A 127 10.58 21.26 9.31
C ALA A 127 11.51 21.27 8.08
N ARG A 128 12.47 20.33 7.98
CA ARG A 128 13.40 20.25 6.85
C ARG A 128 12.82 19.49 5.66
N VAL A 129 11.96 18.51 5.92
CA VAL A 129 11.15 17.82 4.90
C VAL A 129 10.02 18.72 4.42
N GLN A 130 9.42 19.52 5.30
CA GLN A 130 8.51 20.61 4.94
C GLN A 130 9.24 21.63 4.07
N GLN A 131 10.41 22.14 4.44
CA GLN A 131 11.17 23.07 3.58
C GLN A 131 11.51 22.49 2.19
N MET A 132 11.74 21.18 2.06
CA MET A 132 11.94 20.54 0.74
C MET A 132 10.64 20.25 -0.02
N GLN A 133 9.49 20.21 0.66
CA GLN A 133 8.16 20.09 0.06
C GLN A 133 7.58 21.47 -0.30
N ASP A 134 7.93 22.50 0.48
CA ASP A 134 7.56 23.90 0.28
C ASP A 134 8.33 24.54 -0.89
N GLU A 135 9.54 24.04 -1.24
CA GLU A 135 10.26 24.48 -2.45
C GLU A 135 9.70 23.88 -3.77
N VAL A 136 8.74 22.93 -3.70
CA VAL A 136 7.99 22.43 -4.86
C VAL A 136 6.62 23.13 -4.98
N GLU A 137 6.37 24.20 -4.21
CA GLU A 137 5.17 25.04 -4.33
C GLU A 137 5.35 26.27 -5.23
N GLU A 138 6.18 26.20 -6.27
CA GLU A 138 6.22 27.26 -7.29
C GLU A 138 6.15 26.67 -8.70
N THR A 139 4.94 26.19 -9.07
CA THR A 139 4.16 26.54 -10.28
C THR A 139 3.05 25.52 -10.54
N ASN A 140 2.25 25.15 -9.54
CA ASN A 140 0.93 24.58 -9.84
C ASN A 140 -0.06 25.75 -9.83
N ASP A 141 -0.16 26.42 -10.98
CA ASP A 141 -1.30 27.28 -11.25
C ASP A 141 -2.55 26.41 -11.11
N ASP A 142 -3.20 26.43 -9.94
CA ASP A 142 -4.47 25.77 -9.74
C ASP A 142 -5.40 26.21 -10.87
N ILE A 143 -5.71 25.26 -11.75
CA ILE A 143 -6.58 25.50 -12.88
C ILE A 143 -7.97 25.65 -12.26
N ASP A 144 -8.54 26.83 -12.44
CA ASP A 144 -9.91 27.10 -12.03
C ASP A 144 -10.85 26.26 -12.90
N VAL A 145 -11.50 25.26 -12.29
CA VAL A 145 -12.29 24.26 -13.00
C VAL A 145 -13.78 24.37 -12.67
N ASN A 146 -14.61 24.35 -13.72
CA ASN A 146 -16.05 24.17 -13.60
C ASN A 146 -16.38 22.69 -13.67
N VAL A 147 -17.21 22.22 -12.73
CA VAL A 147 -17.58 20.81 -12.58
C VAL A 147 -19.09 20.67 -12.59
N GLU A 148 -19.59 19.73 -13.38
CA GLU A 148 -21.01 19.42 -13.50
C GLU A 148 -21.23 17.90 -13.55
N VAL A 149 -22.37 17.44 -13.04
CA VAL A 149 -22.78 16.03 -13.06
C VAL A 149 -24.08 15.91 -13.83
N ASP A 150 -24.09 15.09 -14.89
CA ASP A 150 -25.27 14.77 -15.67
C ASP A 150 -26.10 13.67 -14.97
N PRO A 151 -27.32 13.98 -14.46
CA PRO A 151 -28.15 13.00 -13.77
C PRO A 151 -28.64 11.86 -14.67
N SER A 152 -28.71 12.08 -15.99
CA SER A 152 -29.14 11.09 -16.97
C SER A 152 -28.11 9.98 -17.17
N LEU A 153 -26.82 10.34 -17.08
CA LEU A 153 -25.69 9.41 -17.19
C LEU A 153 -25.27 8.82 -15.83
N CYS A 154 -25.53 9.52 -14.73
CA CYS A 154 -25.11 9.07 -13.39
C CYS A 154 -25.83 7.79 -12.97
N ILE A 155 -25.10 6.71 -12.67
CA ILE A 155 -25.65 5.43 -12.20
C ILE A 155 -25.58 5.24 -10.68
N GLY A 156 -25.17 6.27 -9.93
CA GLY A 156 -25.12 6.21 -8.47
C GLY A 156 -24.02 5.32 -7.89
N CYS A 157 -22.86 5.26 -8.54
CA CYS A 157 -21.72 4.44 -8.09
C CYS A 157 -20.94 5.05 -6.90
N CYS A 158 -21.24 6.29 -6.53
CA CYS A 158 -20.67 7.01 -5.37
C CYS A 158 -19.14 7.21 -5.36
N SER A 159 -18.40 6.78 -6.39
CA SER A 159 -16.93 6.94 -6.48
C SER A 159 -16.48 8.40 -6.28
N CYS A 160 -17.25 9.34 -6.81
CA CYS A 160 -16.95 10.78 -6.71
C CYS A 160 -17.08 11.32 -5.27
N GLU A 161 -18.05 10.84 -4.47
CA GLU A 161 -18.17 11.22 -3.04
C GLU A 161 -17.00 10.65 -2.23
N THR A 162 -16.49 9.47 -2.58
CA THR A 162 -15.32 8.87 -1.91
C THR A 162 -14.03 9.65 -2.19
N ILE A 163 -13.84 10.11 -3.43
CA ILE A 163 -12.58 10.77 -3.85
C ILE A 163 -12.58 12.25 -3.44
N ALA A 164 -13.70 12.94 -3.64
CA ALA A 164 -13.86 14.37 -3.34
C ALA A 164 -15.20 14.63 -2.61
N PRO A 165 -15.31 14.27 -1.31
CA PRO A 165 -16.55 14.40 -0.53
C PRO A 165 -16.98 15.85 -0.28
N THR A 166 -16.04 16.79 -0.34
CA THR A 166 -16.29 18.22 -0.23
C THR A 166 -16.89 18.82 -1.50
N VAL A 167 -16.67 18.15 -2.65
CA VAL A 167 -17.13 18.60 -3.96
C VAL A 167 -18.42 17.90 -4.37
N PHE A 168 -18.53 16.59 -4.13
CA PHE A 168 -19.67 15.79 -4.56
C PHE A 168 -20.42 15.18 -3.37
N ALA A 169 -21.74 15.15 -3.45
CA ALA A 169 -22.59 14.33 -2.59
C ALA A 169 -23.55 13.49 -3.40
N VAL A 170 -23.88 12.33 -2.86
CA VAL A 170 -24.94 11.47 -3.37
C VAL A 170 -26.25 11.81 -2.65
N ASP A 171 -27.33 11.91 -3.41
CA ASP A 171 -28.66 12.11 -2.86
C ASP A 171 -29.13 10.88 -2.07
N LYS A 172 -29.17 11.01 -0.75
CA LYS A 172 -29.56 9.95 0.19
C LYS A 172 -31.09 9.83 0.35
N THR A 173 -31.85 10.78 -0.20
CA THR A 173 -33.33 10.77 -0.10
C THR A 173 -33.94 9.75 -1.05
N THR A 174 -33.31 9.53 -2.20
CA THR A 174 -33.77 8.59 -3.22
C THR A 174 -33.33 7.16 -2.89
N ARG A 175 -34.29 6.27 -2.60
CA ARG A 175 -34.03 4.86 -2.25
C ARG A 175 -33.51 4.01 -3.42
N MET A 176 -33.77 4.42 -4.67
CA MET A 176 -33.42 3.68 -5.89
C MET A 176 -32.62 4.57 -6.84
N ASN A 177 -31.40 4.18 -7.19
CA ASN A 177 -30.47 4.92 -8.06
C ASN A 177 -30.17 6.36 -7.56
N PRO A 178 -29.55 6.49 -6.38
CA PRO A 178 -29.23 7.79 -5.80
C PRO A 178 -28.21 8.52 -6.68
N LYS A 179 -28.51 9.76 -7.06
CA LYS A 179 -27.70 10.53 -8.01
C LYS A 179 -26.68 11.39 -7.28
N SER A 180 -25.48 11.48 -7.84
CA SER A 180 -24.47 12.43 -7.37
C SER A 180 -24.77 13.83 -7.89
N HIS A 181 -24.44 14.84 -7.09
CA HIS A 181 -24.51 16.26 -7.44
C HIS A 181 -23.30 17.00 -6.85
N VAL A 182 -22.99 18.17 -7.42
CA VAL A 182 -21.90 19.03 -6.94
C VAL A 182 -22.43 19.92 -5.81
N ILE A 183 -21.74 19.95 -4.67
CA ILE A 183 -22.05 20.81 -3.53
C ILE A 183 -21.19 22.08 -3.55
N ASN A 184 -19.88 21.92 -3.76
CA ASN A 184 -18.93 23.02 -3.74
C ASN A 184 -17.83 22.80 -4.79
N LYS A 185 -17.69 23.74 -5.74
CA LYS A 185 -16.70 23.64 -6.82
C LYS A 185 -15.27 23.85 -6.31
N ASP A 186 -15.12 24.63 -5.24
CA ASP A 186 -13.82 25.00 -4.66
C ASP A 186 -13.43 24.08 -3.49
N GLY A 187 -14.13 22.94 -3.33
CA GLY A 187 -13.96 22.05 -2.19
C GLY A 187 -12.69 21.19 -2.24
N ALA A 188 -12.01 21.10 -3.38
CA ALA A 188 -10.82 20.27 -3.57
C ALA A 188 -9.92 20.82 -4.69
N THR A 189 -8.69 20.31 -4.77
CA THR A 189 -7.75 20.64 -5.85
C THR A 189 -8.27 20.17 -7.21
N SER A 190 -7.89 20.88 -8.27
CA SER A 190 -8.28 20.57 -9.66
C SER A 190 -7.91 19.13 -10.06
N GLU A 191 -6.75 18.65 -9.62
CA GLU A 191 -6.30 17.26 -9.80
C GLU A 191 -7.27 16.26 -9.16
N ARG A 192 -7.69 16.51 -7.92
CA ARG A 192 -8.56 15.59 -7.18
C ARG A 192 -9.97 15.54 -7.73
N ILE A 193 -10.44 16.65 -8.29
CA ILE A 193 -11.69 16.74 -9.05
C ILE A 193 -11.60 15.94 -10.35
N LEU A 194 -10.47 16.03 -11.07
CA LEU A 194 -10.23 15.27 -12.30
C LEU A 194 -10.17 13.76 -12.02
N ASP A 195 -9.53 13.33 -10.95
CA ASP A 195 -9.49 11.93 -10.53
C ASP A 195 -10.90 11.38 -10.24
N ALA A 196 -11.73 12.18 -9.55
CA ALA A 196 -13.13 11.83 -9.30
C ALA A 196 -13.94 11.70 -10.60
N ALA A 197 -13.67 12.56 -11.59
CA ALA A 197 -14.32 12.48 -12.90
C ALA A 197 -13.87 11.25 -13.69
N GLN A 198 -12.58 10.94 -13.69
CA GLN A 198 -12.00 9.80 -14.43
C GLN A 198 -12.47 8.44 -13.92
N THR A 199 -12.74 8.32 -12.62
CA THR A 199 -13.28 7.10 -12.00
C THR A 199 -14.78 6.89 -12.24
N CYS A 200 -15.47 7.85 -12.88
CA CYS A 200 -16.88 7.73 -13.22
C CYS A 200 -17.09 6.74 -14.40
N PRO A 201 -17.77 5.59 -14.21
CA PRO A 201 -17.88 4.55 -15.23
C PRO A 201 -18.69 4.99 -16.46
N THR A 202 -19.69 5.84 -16.26
CA THR A 202 -20.57 6.35 -17.33
C THR A 202 -20.14 7.72 -17.86
N LYS A 203 -19.00 8.26 -17.38
CA LYS A 203 -18.52 9.61 -17.71
C LYS A 203 -19.57 10.70 -17.47
N ALA A 204 -20.38 10.53 -16.42
CA ALA A 204 -21.44 11.46 -16.05
C ALA A 204 -20.92 12.80 -15.50
N ILE A 205 -19.65 12.87 -15.13
CA ILE A 205 -19.02 14.07 -14.59
C ILE A 205 -18.30 14.77 -15.74
N SER A 206 -18.56 16.06 -15.93
CA SER A 206 -17.81 16.90 -16.87
C SER A 206 -16.99 17.93 -16.11
N VAL A 207 -15.73 18.08 -16.52
CA VAL A 207 -14.77 19.04 -15.96
C VAL A 207 -14.30 19.95 -17.08
N GLU A 208 -14.46 21.26 -16.89
CA GLU A 208 -14.10 22.28 -17.87
C GLU A 208 -13.18 23.31 -17.22
N ASP A 209 -12.17 23.75 -17.95
CA ASP A 209 -11.25 24.80 -17.54
C ASP A 209 -11.92 26.16 -17.76
N ILE A 210 -12.09 26.95 -16.70
CA ILE A 210 -12.78 28.24 -16.75
C ILE A 210 -11.95 29.27 -17.53
N LYS A 211 -10.62 29.25 -17.39
CA LYS A 211 -9.71 30.22 -18.02
C LYS A 211 -9.61 29.97 -19.52
N LEU A 212 -9.43 28.71 -19.92
CA LEU A 212 -9.22 28.34 -21.32
C LEU A 212 -10.52 27.92 -22.04
N ARG A 213 -11.66 27.85 -21.33
CA ARG A 213 -12.96 27.37 -21.84
C ARG A 213 -12.85 26.07 -22.62
N ARG A 214 -11.95 25.19 -22.18
CA ARG A 214 -11.74 23.87 -22.78
C ARG A 214 -12.28 22.80 -21.86
N ARG A 215 -12.88 21.76 -22.44
CA ARG A 215 -13.28 20.58 -21.68
C ARG A 215 -12.05 19.76 -21.37
N LEU A 216 -11.80 19.54 -20.08
CA LEU A 216 -10.73 18.67 -19.59
C LEU A 216 -11.20 17.21 -19.55
N TYR A 217 -12.48 16.98 -19.19
CA TYR A 217 -13.08 15.66 -19.16
C TYR A 217 -14.60 15.72 -19.43
N PRO A 218 -15.20 14.73 -20.10
CA PRO A 218 -14.56 13.64 -20.84
C PRO A 218 -13.83 14.14 -22.09
N TYR A 219 -12.73 13.46 -22.46
CA TYR A 219 -11.96 13.75 -23.66
C TYR A 219 -12.83 13.56 -24.92
N LYS A 220 -12.80 14.53 -25.84
CA LYS A 220 -13.46 14.44 -27.15
C LYS A 220 -12.65 13.59 -28.12
#